data_AF-A0A9W8MTK8-F1
#
_entry.id   AF-A0A9W8MTK8-F1
#
_cell.length_a   1.000
_cell.length_b   1.000
_cell.length_c   1.000
_cell.angle_alpha   90.00
_cell.angle_beta   90.00
_cell.angle_gamma   90.00
#
_symmetry.space_group_name_H-M   'P 1'
#
loop_
_entity.id
_entity.type
_entity.pdbx_description
1 polymer ?
#
loop_
_entity_poly.entity_id
_entity_poly.type
_entity_poly.pdbx_seq_one_letter_code
_entity_poly.pdbx_strand_id
1 'polypeptide(L)'
;MSQAVGNTALAYARVWHHVDASDRVLGKLAERIALVLMGKHKPIYDPSVDCGDYVIVTNSRKVKVTGRKEEQLLYRKHTMYPGGLKETPYKTMKDRHPDEIIRKAVSGMLPKNKLRERRLERLKVFPSYRMGILGANIMRSFEDGTIPPNFDPKHPTTSQTLMKLREKHKKNIEGASVESPASAAPAS
;
A
#
# COMPACT_ATOMS: atom_id res chain seq x y z
N MET A 1 20.40 -16.84 27.73
CA MET A 1 19.05 -16.88 28.36
C MET A 1 18.59 -15.52 28.88
N SER A 2 19.48 -14.65 29.41
CA SER A 2 19.08 -13.35 30.01
C SER A 2 18.32 -12.38 29.09
N GLN A 3 18.66 -12.29 27.80
CA GLN A 3 18.05 -11.31 26.87
C GLN A 3 16.58 -11.58 26.51
N ALA A 4 16.07 -12.80 26.73
CA ALA A 4 14.71 -13.21 26.36
C ALA A 4 13.71 -13.15 27.53
N VAL A 5 14.18 -12.95 28.76
CA VAL A 5 13.36 -12.97 29.97
C VAL A 5 12.92 -11.54 30.30
N GLY A 6 11.64 -11.23 30.11
CA GLY A 6 11.08 -9.91 30.38
C GLY A 6 9.66 -9.73 29.83
N ASN A 7 9.11 -8.52 29.93
CA ASN A 7 7.80 -8.20 29.36
C ASN A 7 7.90 -8.09 27.83
N THR A 8 7.44 -9.13 27.12
CA THR A 8 7.49 -9.22 25.66
C THR A 8 6.21 -8.74 24.97
N ALA A 9 5.18 -8.32 25.73
CA ALA A 9 3.86 -8.00 25.18
C ALA A 9 3.93 -6.90 24.11
N LEU A 10 4.72 -5.85 24.34
CA LEU A 10 4.87 -4.75 23.39
C LEU A 10 5.62 -5.15 22.12
N ALA A 11 6.55 -6.10 22.21
CA ALA A 11 7.28 -6.59 21.04
C ALA A 11 6.35 -7.39 20.09
N TYR A 12 5.45 -8.20 20.66
CA TYR A 12 4.46 -8.97 19.88
C TYR A 12 3.22 -8.17 19.48
N ALA A 13 3.01 -6.97 20.04
CA ALA A 13 1.92 -6.10 19.67
C ALA A 13 1.94 -5.80 18.16
N ARG A 14 0.76 -5.83 17.54
CA ARG A 14 0.60 -5.57 16.11
C ARG A 14 0.37 -4.10 15.87
N VAL A 15 1.28 -3.49 15.13
CA VAL A 15 1.21 -2.07 14.77
C VAL A 15 0.50 -1.93 13.42
N TRP A 16 -0.11 -0.77 13.17
CA TRP A 16 -0.69 -0.42 11.88
C TRP A 16 0.25 0.52 11.12
N HIS A 17 0.71 0.06 9.96
CA HIS A 17 1.54 0.82 9.03
C HIS A 17 0.70 1.35 7.89
N HIS A 18 0.92 2.60 7.50
CA HIS A 18 0.33 3.20 6.31
C HIS A 18 1.38 3.40 5.23
N VAL A 19 1.01 3.08 3.98
CA VAL A 19 1.85 3.21 2.80
C VAL A 19 1.06 3.81 1.66
N ASP A 20 1.55 4.91 1.08
CA ASP A 20 1.00 5.42 -0.17
C ASP A 20 1.61 4.71 -1.39
N ALA A 21 0.76 4.24 -2.31
CA ALA A 21 1.18 3.52 -3.51
C ALA A 21 1.42 4.43 -4.73
N SER A 22 1.18 5.74 -4.61
CA SER A 22 1.37 6.70 -5.70
C SER A 22 2.81 6.66 -6.21
N ASP A 23 2.98 6.49 -7.53
CA ASP A 23 4.28 6.50 -8.22
C ASP A 23 5.28 5.42 -7.79
N ARG A 24 4.88 4.47 -6.95
CA ARG A 24 5.73 3.36 -6.50
C ARG A 24 5.64 2.19 -7.47
N VAL A 25 6.78 1.52 -7.66
CA VAL A 25 6.86 0.30 -8.49
C VAL A 25 6.22 -0.87 -7.75
N LEU A 26 5.24 -1.53 -8.38
CA LEU A 26 4.43 -2.61 -7.80
C LEU A 26 5.27 -3.70 -7.11
N GLY A 27 6.33 -4.19 -7.76
CA GLY A 27 7.15 -5.28 -7.24
C GLY A 27 7.90 -4.89 -5.96
N LYS A 28 8.63 -3.77 -5.99
CA LYS A 28 9.39 -3.25 -4.84
C LYS A 28 8.47 -2.90 -3.67
N LEU A 29 7.29 -2.35 -3.97
CA LEU A 29 6.26 -2.06 -2.97
C LEU A 29 5.76 -3.37 -2.32
N ALA A 30 5.42 -4.38 -3.12
CA ALA A 30 4.91 -5.65 -2.63
C ALA A 30 5.93 -6.41 -1.77
N GLU A 31 7.21 -6.38 -2.15
CA GLU A 31 8.30 -6.98 -1.38
C GLU A 31 8.40 -6.37 0.03
N ARG A 32 8.45 -5.04 0.12
CA ARG A 32 8.52 -4.33 1.42
C ARG A 32 7.30 -4.61 2.28
N ILE A 33 6.10 -4.62 1.68
CA ILE A 33 4.87 -4.97 2.38
C ILE A 33 4.94 -6.40 2.92
N ALA A 34 5.42 -7.36 2.11
CA ALA A 34 5.53 -8.75 2.54
C ALA A 34 6.49 -8.93 3.73
N LEU A 35 7.60 -8.19 3.79
CA LEU A 35 8.52 -8.21 4.93
C LEU A 35 7.83 -7.77 6.24
N VAL A 36 7.03 -6.70 6.17
CA VAL A 36 6.28 -6.18 7.32
C VAL A 36 5.16 -7.13 7.76
N LEU A 37 4.44 -7.71 6.80
CA LEU A 37 3.40 -8.71 7.07
C LEU A 37 3.96 -10.01 7.66
N MET A 38 5.20 -10.38 7.32
CA MET A 38 5.89 -11.51 7.95
C MET A 38 6.42 -11.17 9.35
N GLY A 39 6.64 -9.89 9.65
CA GLY A 39 7.26 -9.45 10.91
C GLY A 39 8.79 -9.45 10.90
N LYS A 40 9.43 -9.63 9.73
CA LYS A 40 10.90 -9.71 9.61
C LYS A 40 11.62 -8.42 10.00
N HIS A 41 10.90 -7.30 10.09
CA HIS A 41 11.42 -6.03 10.59
C HIS A 41 11.57 -6.01 12.13
N LYS A 42 10.93 -6.94 12.84
CA LYS A 42 11.07 -7.06 14.30
C LYS A 42 12.23 -8.01 14.63
N PRO A 43 13.11 -7.67 15.58
CA PRO A 43 14.23 -8.53 15.98
C PRO A 43 13.77 -9.82 16.68
N ILE A 44 12.52 -9.86 17.14
CA ILE A 44 11.87 -11.04 17.75
C ILE A 44 11.27 -12.00 16.71
N TYR A 45 11.54 -11.80 15.43
CA TYR A 45 10.96 -12.61 14.36
C TYR A 45 11.38 -14.08 14.51
N ASP A 46 10.37 -14.95 14.54
CA ASP A 46 10.54 -16.39 14.46
C ASP A 46 9.69 -16.95 13.30
N PRO A 47 10.21 -17.85 12.45
CA PRO A 47 9.47 -18.40 11.32
C PRO A 47 8.19 -19.17 11.71
N SER A 48 8.14 -19.76 12.91
CA SER A 48 6.99 -20.52 13.40
C SER A 48 5.88 -19.64 13.98
N VAL A 49 6.24 -18.43 14.45
CA VAL A 49 5.32 -17.49 15.11
C VAL A 49 4.87 -16.39 14.17
N ASP A 50 3.57 -16.05 14.23
CA ASP A 50 2.98 -15.00 13.39
C ASP A 50 2.95 -13.63 14.12
N CYS A 51 4.10 -12.95 14.11
CA CYS A 51 4.35 -11.66 14.77
C CYS A 51 4.24 -10.43 13.83
N GLY A 52 3.73 -10.63 12.61
CA GLY A 52 3.61 -9.58 11.60
C GLY A 52 2.57 -8.51 11.91
N ASP A 53 2.77 -7.34 11.32
CA ASP A 53 1.96 -6.13 11.54
C ASP A 53 0.85 -5.95 10.49
N TYR A 54 -0.03 -4.96 10.71
CA TYR A 54 -1.04 -4.54 9.73
C TYR A 54 -0.45 -3.54 8.76
N VAL A 55 -0.86 -3.62 7.50
CA VAL A 55 -0.45 -2.67 6.46
C VAL A 55 -1.68 -2.16 5.72
N ILE A 56 -1.84 -0.84 5.73
CA ILE A 56 -2.85 -0.11 4.96
C ILE A 56 -2.16 0.54 3.77
N VAL A 57 -2.61 0.20 2.57
CA VAL A 57 -2.12 0.77 1.32
C VAL A 57 -3.19 1.69 0.73
N THR A 58 -2.82 2.91 0.38
CA THR A 58 -3.71 3.86 -0.33
C THR A 58 -3.27 4.13 -1.76
N ASN A 59 -4.20 4.70 -2.54
CA ASN A 59 -3.97 5.12 -3.92
C ASN A 59 -3.47 3.98 -4.83
N SER A 60 -3.99 2.76 -4.65
CA SER A 60 -3.56 1.60 -5.45
C SER A 60 -3.74 1.77 -6.96
N ARG A 61 -4.66 2.65 -7.40
CA ARG A 61 -4.86 3.03 -8.81
C ARG A 61 -3.63 3.66 -9.46
N LYS A 62 -2.80 4.34 -8.67
CA LYS A 62 -1.62 5.09 -9.12
C LYS A 62 -0.32 4.27 -9.05
N VAL A 63 -0.43 2.96 -8.80
CA VAL A 63 0.75 2.09 -8.77
C VAL A 63 1.36 1.99 -10.17
N LYS A 64 2.70 2.04 -10.24
CA LYS A 64 3.45 1.95 -11.49
C LYS A 64 3.96 0.54 -11.74
N VAL A 65 3.92 0.12 -13.00
CA VAL A 65 4.59 -1.09 -13.49
C VAL A 65 5.60 -0.67 -14.56
N THR A 66 6.81 -1.22 -14.50
CA THR A 66 7.90 -0.84 -15.40
C THR A 66 7.80 -1.55 -16.75
N GLY A 67 8.23 -0.88 -17.83
CA GLY A 67 8.30 -1.44 -19.18
C GLY A 67 6.92 -1.58 -19.84
N ARG A 68 6.78 -2.55 -20.76
CA ARG A 68 5.52 -2.82 -21.50
C ARG A 68 4.55 -3.76 -20.76
N LYS A 69 4.77 -3.96 -19.46
CA LYS A 69 4.00 -4.89 -18.63
C LYS A 69 2.55 -4.46 -18.46
N GLU A 70 2.24 -3.17 -18.50
CA GLU A 70 0.84 -2.71 -18.40
C GLU A 70 -0.05 -3.29 -19.51
N GLU A 71 0.53 -3.61 -20.68
CA GLU A 71 -0.19 -4.14 -21.84
C GLU A 71 -0.09 -5.65 -21.95
N GLN A 72 1.08 -6.20 -21.60
CA GLN A 72 1.38 -7.63 -21.77
C GLN A 72 0.94 -8.49 -20.59
N LEU A 73 0.73 -7.92 -19.40
CA LEU A 73 0.44 -8.70 -18.21
C LEU A 73 -1.02 -9.19 -18.23
N LEU A 74 -1.16 -10.52 -18.25
CA LEU A 74 -2.43 -11.24 -18.22
C LEU A 74 -2.57 -12.01 -16.90
N TYR A 75 -3.64 -11.76 -16.16
CA TYR A 75 -3.99 -12.54 -14.99
C TYR A 75 -4.81 -13.75 -15.39
N ARG A 76 -4.29 -14.94 -15.11
CA ARG A 76 -4.92 -16.22 -15.45
C ARG A 76 -5.54 -16.88 -14.23
N LYS A 77 -6.73 -17.44 -14.39
CA LYS A 77 -7.39 -18.32 -13.41
C LYS A 77 -8.01 -19.49 -14.16
N HIS A 78 -7.89 -20.70 -13.62
CA HIS A 78 -8.50 -21.90 -14.17
C HIS A 78 -9.52 -22.46 -13.18
N THR A 79 -10.68 -22.92 -13.67
CA THR A 79 -11.74 -23.51 -12.84
C THR A 79 -11.65 -25.03 -12.70
N MET A 80 -10.65 -25.66 -13.31
CA MET A 80 -10.45 -27.12 -13.39
C MET A 80 -11.39 -27.87 -14.34
N TYR A 81 -12.33 -27.16 -14.99
CA TYR A 81 -13.12 -27.71 -16.09
C TYR A 81 -12.42 -27.50 -17.45
N PRO A 82 -12.54 -28.42 -18.42
CA PRO A 82 -12.05 -28.20 -19.78
C PRO A 82 -12.59 -26.89 -20.37
N GLY A 83 -11.72 -26.05 -20.91
CA GLY A 83 -12.08 -24.71 -21.42
C GLY A 83 -12.31 -23.64 -20.34
N GLY A 84 -12.10 -23.96 -19.06
CA GLY A 84 -12.32 -23.08 -17.92
C GLY A 84 -11.23 -22.03 -17.66
N LEU A 85 -10.38 -21.72 -18.64
CA LEU A 85 -9.33 -20.71 -18.52
C LEU A 85 -9.92 -19.31 -18.68
N LYS A 86 -9.78 -18.48 -17.64
CA LYS A 86 -10.14 -17.07 -17.65
C LYS A 86 -8.88 -16.24 -17.63
N GLU A 87 -8.74 -15.36 -18.62
CA GLU A 87 -7.67 -14.39 -18.70
C GLU A 87 -8.24 -12.98 -18.51
N THR A 88 -7.54 -12.14 -17.77
CA THR A 88 -7.93 -10.74 -17.58
C THR A 88 -6.70 -9.85 -17.77
N PRO A 89 -6.72 -8.90 -18.71
CA PRO A 89 -5.60 -8.02 -18.93
C PRO A 89 -5.43 -7.04 -17.77
N TYR A 90 -4.20 -6.61 -17.53
CA TYR A 90 -3.85 -5.71 -16.45
C TYR A 90 -4.65 -4.40 -16.47
N LYS A 91 -4.86 -3.80 -17.67
CA LYS A 91 -5.68 -2.58 -17.83
C LYS A 91 -7.09 -2.76 -17.25
N THR A 92 -7.81 -3.80 -17.68
CA THR A 92 -9.15 -4.12 -17.17
C THR A 92 -9.15 -4.42 -15.67
N MET A 93 -8.10 -5.06 -15.17
CA MET A 93 -7.98 -5.34 -13.74
C MET A 93 -7.77 -4.06 -12.91
N LYS A 94 -6.96 -3.12 -13.42
CA LYS A 94 -6.69 -1.82 -12.80
C LYS A 94 -7.95 -0.95 -12.71
N ASP A 95 -8.82 -1.05 -13.71
CA ASP A 95 -10.08 -0.31 -13.74
C ASP A 95 -11.13 -0.91 -12.79
N ARG A 96 -11.29 -2.24 -12.81
CA ARG A 96 -12.32 -2.93 -12.02
C ARG A 96 -11.93 -3.08 -10.54
N HIS A 97 -10.74 -3.60 -10.27
CA HIS A 97 -10.29 -3.97 -8.92
C HIS A 97 -8.78 -3.68 -8.75
N PRO A 98 -8.38 -2.41 -8.67
CA PRO A 98 -6.96 -2.02 -8.51
C PRO A 98 -6.33 -2.54 -7.21
N ASP A 99 -7.14 -2.75 -6.18
CA ASP A 99 -6.77 -3.34 -4.89
C ASP A 99 -6.32 -4.81 -5.01
N GLU A 100 -6.92 -5.60 -5.91
CA GLU A 100 -6.51 -6.98 -6.12
C GLU A 100 -5.12 -7.11 -6.75
N ILE A 101 -4.66 -6.13 -7.53
CA ILE A 101 -3.34 -6.14 -8.17
C ILE A 101 -2.24 -6.23 -7.10
N ILE A 102 -2.31 -5.34 -6.10
CA ILE A 102 -1.35 -5.32 -4.99
C ILE A 102 -1.52 -6.57 -4.12
N ARG A 103 -2.77 -6.98 -3.84
CA ARG A 103 -3.05 -8.18 -3.05
C ARG A 103 -2.45 -9.43 -3.69
N LYS A 104 -2.60 -9.61 -5.01
CA LYS A 104 -2.02 -10.74 -5.75
C LYS A 104 -0.50 -10.71 -5.75
N ALA A 105 0.10 -9.53 -5.96
CA ALA A 105 1.55 -9.36 -5.90
C ALA A 105 2.11 -9.75 -4.53
N VAL A 106 1.53 -9.22 -3.44
CA VAL A 106 1.96 -9.55 -2.07
C VAL A 106 1.71 -11.02 -1.74
N SER A 107 0.56 -11.56 -2.17
CA SER A 107 0.21 -12.96 -1.98
C SER A 107 1.20 -13.93 -2.65
N GLY A 108 1.84 -13.51 -3.75
CA GLY A 108 2.93 -14.26 -4.39
C GLY A 108 4.27 -14.18 -3.65
N MET A 109 4.52 -13.10 -2.90
CA MET A 109 5.75 -12.89 -2.13
C MET A 109 5.73 -13.58 -0.74
N LEU A 110 4.54 -13.95 -0.25
CA LEU A 110 4.41 -14.64 1.04
C LEU A 110 4.74 -16.14 0.92
N PRO A 111 5.36 -16.74 1.96
CA PRO A 111 5.64 -18.16 1.98
C PRO A 111 4.35 -18.98 1.93
N LYS A 112 4.35 -20.08 1.16
CA LYS A 112 3.19 -20.95 0.96
C LYS A 112 2.98 -21.85 2.18
N ASN A 113 2.27 -21.35 3.19
CA ASN A 113 1.93 -22.07 4.41
C ASN A 113 0.55 -21.68 4.94
N LYS A 114 0.09 -22.30 6.03
CA LYS A 114 -1.20 -21.99 6.68
C LYS A 114 -1.29 -20.56 7.24
N LEU A 115 -0.15 -19.91 7.48
CA LEU A 115 -0.10 -18.52 7.98
C LEU A 115 -0.29 -17.49 6.84
N ARG A 116 -0.16 -17.91 5.58
CA ARG A 116 -0.24 -17.01 4.41
C ARG A 116 -1.55 -16.25 4.35
N GLU A 117 -2.67 -16.93 4.54
CA GLU A 117 -4.01 -16.32 4.48
C GLU A 117 -4.18 -15.30 5.61
N ARG A 118 -3.82 -15.67 6.84
CA ARG A 118 -3.85 -14.78 8.02
C ARG A 118 -2.98 -13.54 7.82
N ARG A 119 -1.79 -13.69 7.23
CA ARG A 119 -0.91 -12.55 6.91
C ARG A 119 -1.51 -11.67 5.82
N LEU A 120 -2.11 -12.27 4.79
CA LEU A 120 -2.73 -11.54 3.69
C LEU A 120 -3.98 -10.78 4.13
N GLU A 121 -4.77 -11.30 5.08
CA GLU A 121 -5.94 -10.62 5.66
C GLU A 121 -5.59 -9.31 6.37
N ARG A 122 -4.36 -9.19 6.89
CA ARG A 122 -3.86 -7.96 7.53
C ARG A 122 -3.55 -6.85 6.53
N LEU A 123 -3.37 -7.19 5.26
CA LEU A 123 -3.19 -6.22 4.19
C LEU A 123 -4.54 -5.61 3.81
N LYS A 124 -4.71 -4.32 4.08
CA LYS A 124 -5.87 -3.55 3.65
C LYS A 124 -5.45 -2.63 2.52
N VAL A 125 -6.08 -2.76 1.35
CA VAL A 125 -5.74 -1.97 0.16
C VAL A 125 -6.95 -1.15 -0.23
N PHE A 126 -6.73 0.15 -0.47
CA PHE A 126 -7.76 1.07 -0.89
C PHE A 126 -7.41 1.69 -2.25
N PRO A 127 -8.40 1.80 -3.17
CA PRO A 127 -8.19 2.41 -4.49
C PRO A 127 -7.83 3.89 -4.42
N SER A 128 -8.30 4.58 -3.38
CA SER A 128 -8.14 6.02 -3.17
C SER A 128 -7.73 6.30 -1.72
N TYR A 129 -7.71 7.57 -1.35
CA TYR A 129 -7.35 8.04 -0.01
C TYR A 129 -8.41 7.76 1.07
N ARG A 130 -9.63 7.36 0.69
CA ARG A 130 -10.70 7.08 1.66
C ARG A 130 -10.46 5.71 2.32
N MET A 131 -9.88 5.73 3.52
CA MET A 131 -9.54 4.55 4.32
C MET A 131 -10.69 4.06 5.24
N GLY A 132 -11.78 4.84 5.35
CA GLY A 132 -12.88 4.54 6.28
C GLY A 132 -12.44 4.58 7.75
N ILE A 133 -13.05 3.73 8.59
CA ILE A 133 -12.80 3.65 10.04
C ILE A 133 -11.35 3.24 10.37
N LEU A 134 -10.67 2.56 9.44
CA LEU A 134 -9.32 2.03 9.66
C LEU A 134 -8.23 3.12 9.69
N GLY A 135 -8.54 4.33 9.22
CA GLY A 135 -7.61 5.47 9.29
C GLY A 135 -7.29 5.90 10.72
N ALA A 136 -8.21 5.68 11.66
CA ALA A 136 -8.03 6.08 13.07
C ALA A 136 -6.94 5.26 13.81
N ASN A 137 -6.59 4.08 13.29
CA ASN A 137 -5.69 3.14 13.97
C ASN A 137 -4.23 3.25 13.51
N ILE A 138 -3.91 4.13 12.56
CA ILE A 138 -2.58 4.23 11.95
C ILE A 138 -1.58 4.79 12.96
N MET A 139 -0.53 4.01 13.26
CA MET A 139 0.53 4.41 14.20
C MET A 139 1.81 4.87 13.51
N ARG A 140 2.11 4.39 12.29
CA ARG A 140 3.29 4.79 11.51
C ARG A 140 2.96 4.98 10.03
N SER A 141 3.33 6.12 9.45
CA SER A 141 3.31 6.38 7.99
C SER A 141 4.71 6.21 7.41
N PHE A 142 4.88 5.31 6.45
CA PHE A 142 6.18 4.96 5.86
C PHE A 142 6.55 5.91 4.69
N GLU A 143 6.47 7.22 4.95
CA GLU A 143 6.94 8.23 4.00
C GLU A 143 8.45 8.41 4.15
N ASP A 144 9.02 8.85 5.29
CA ASP A 144 10.49 9.02 5.41
C ASP A 144 11.04 8.93 6.85
N GLY A 145 10.40 8.16 7.75
CA GLY A 145 10.86 8.01 9.14
C GLY A 145 10.63 9.24 10.03
N THR A 146 9.98 10.29 9.53
CA THR A 146 9.53 11.44 10.32
C THR A 146 8.06 11.31 10.69
N ILE A 147 7.77 11.55 11.97
CA ILE A 147 6.42 11.82 12.45
C ILE A 147 6.05 13.21 11.91
N PRO A 148 4.87 13.41 11.29
CA PRO A 148 4.49 14.75 10.83
C PRO A 148 4.52 15.71 12.03
N PRO A 149 5.00 16.95 11.87
CA PRO A 149 5.28 17.86 12.99
C PRO A 149 4.07 18.18 13.87
N ASN A 150 2.85 17.83 13.44
CA ASN A 150 1.60 18.00 14.16
C ASN A 150 0.91 16.66 14.49
N PHE A 151 1.67 15.62 14.85
CA PHE A 151 1.11 14.34 15.29
C PHE A 151 0.78 14.38 16.79
N ASP A 152 -0.51 14.42 17.11
CA ASP A 152 -1.01 14.27 18.48
C ASP A 152 -1.61 12.86 18.67
N PRO A 153 -1.02 12.00 19.52
CA PRO A 153 -1.46 10.61 19.69
C PRO A 153 -2.84 10.45 20.35
N LYS A 154 -3.42 11.53 20.90
CA LYS A 154 -4.75 11.49 21.55
C LYS A 154 -5.91 11.71 20.58
N HIS A 155 -5.65 12.27 19.41
CA HIS A 155 -6.66 12.58 18.42
C HIS A 155 -6.47 11.68 17.19
N PRO A 156 -7.34 10.70 16.91
CA PRO A 156 -7.26 9.96 15.67
C PRO A 156 -7.33 10.95 14.52
N THR A 157 -6.39 10.85 13.58
CA THR A 157 -6.24 11.77 12.43
C THR A 157 -7.49 11.68 11.56
N THR A 158 -8.50 12.45 11.94
CA THR A 158 -9.83 12.46 11.34
C THR A 158 -9.84 13.46 10.17
N SER A 159 -10.68 13.19 9.18
CA SER A 159 -11.12 13.98 8.00
C SER A 159 -10.50 15.36 7.74
N GLN A 160 -10.32 16.22 8.75
CA GLN A 160 -9.74 17.56 8.66
C GLN A 160 -8.28 17.56 8.18
N THR A 161 -7.43 16.62 8.63
CA THR A 161 -6.03 16.54 8.16
C THR A 161 -5.96 16.07 6.71
N LEU A 162 -6.90 15.20 6.31
CA LEU A 162 -7.09 14.77 4.93
C LEU A 162 -7.58 15.94 4.05
N MET A 163 -8.46 16.80 4.57
CA MET A 163 -8.89 18.03 3.89
C MET A 163 -7.74 19.03 3.77
N LYS A 164 -6.95 19.27 4.82
CA LYS A 164 -5.78 20.16 4.77
C LYS A 164 -4.70 19.68 3.79
N LEU A 165 -4.45 18.37 3.72
CA LEU A 165 -3.55 17.77 2.71
C LEU A 165 -4.12 17.90 1.30
N ARG A 166 -5.44 17.72 1.12
CA ARG A 166 -6.13 17.90 -0.17
C ARG A 166 -6.10 19.36 -0.64
N GLU A 167 -6.26 20.32 0.27
CA GLU A 167 -6.15 21.76 0.00
C GLU A 167 -4.72 22.15 -0.37
N LYS A 168 -3.70 21.63 0.34
CA LYS A 168 -2.29 21.84 0.02
C LYS A 168 -1.95 21.30 -1.38
N HIS A 169 -2.47 20.12 -1.73
CA HIS A 169 -2.25 19.52 -3.05
C HIS A 169 -3.00 20.26 -4.16
N LYS A 170 -4.20 20.79 -3.89
CA LYS A 170 -4.97 21.61 -4.83
C LYS A 170 -4.25 22.93 -5.13
N LYS A 171 -3.72 23.60 -4.09
CA LYS A 171 -2.88 24.81 -4.24
C LYS A 171 -1.60 24.56 -5.04
N ASN A 172 -0.94 23.42 -4.86
CA ASN A 172 0.24 23.06 -5.67
C ASN A 172 -0.09 22.79 -7.15
N ILE A 173 -1.28 22.25 -7.45
CA ILE A 173 -1.71 22.00 -8.83
C ILE A 173 -2.15 23.30 -9.52
N GLU A 174 -2.88 24.17 -8.80
CA GLU A 174 -3.31 25.48 -9.31
C GLU A 174 -2.12 26.44 -9.51
N GLY A 175 -1.09 26.38 -8.65
CA GLY A 175 0.15 27.13 -8.82
C GLY A 175 0.98 26.72 -10.05
N ALA A 176 0.91 25.44 -10.45
CA ALA A 176 1.62 24.93 -11.63
C ALA A 176 0.93 25.31 -12.96
N SER A 177 -0.34 25.73 -12.94
CA SER A 177 -1.10 26.13 -14.15
C SER A 177 -0.96 27.60 -14.54
N VAL A 178 -0.34 28.44 -13.71
CA VAL A 178 -0.24 29.90 -13.96
C VAL A 178 1.04 30.30 -14.72
N GLU A 179 2.05 29.43 -14.81
CA GLU A 179 3.31 29.70 -15.54
C GLU A 179 3.35 29.04 -16.93
N SER A 180 2.31 29.24 -17.74
CA SER A 180 2.41 29.02 -19.19
C SER A 180 2.28 30.37 -19.89
N PRO A 181 3.37 31.00 -20.36
CA PRO A 181 3.26 32.25 -21.10
C PRO A 181 2.71 31.97 -22.49
N ALA A 182 1.46 32.36 -22.70
CA ALA A 182 0.91 32.57 -24.04
C ALA A 182 1.56 33.82 -24.64
N SER A 183 2.35 33.67 -25.71
CA SER A 183 2.58 34.70 -26.74
C SER A 183 3.62 34.24 -27.76
N ALA A 184 3.18 33.73 -28.91
CA ALA A 184 3.58 34.18 -30.26
C ALA A 184 3.31 33.08 -31.31
N ALA A 185 2.20 33.22 -32.02
CA ALA A 185 1.98 32.66 -33.35
C ALA A 185 1.66 33.85 -34.30
N PRO A 186 1.59 33.62 -35.62
CA PRO A 186 2.55 34.01 -36.64
C PRO A 186 2.19 35.31 -37.37
N ALA A 187 3.17 35.99 -37.95
CA ALA A 187 2.93 37.07 -38.91
C ALA A 187 3.86 36.92 -40.12
N SER A 188 3.22 36.98 -41.31
CA SER A 188 3.72 37.02 -42.69
C SER A 188 4.56 35.85 -43.19
#